data_AF-A0AA97CYQ1-F1
#
_entry.id   AF-A0AA97CYQ1-F1
#
_cell.length_a   1.000
_cell.length_b   1.000
_cell.length_c   1.000
_cell.angle_alpha   90.00
_cell.angle_beta   90.00
_cell.angle_gamma   90.00
#
_symmetry.space_group_name_H-M   'P 1'
#
loop_
_entity.id
_entity.type
_entity.pdbx_description
1 polymer ?
#
loop_
_entity_poly.entity_id
_entity_poly.type
_entity_poly.pdbx_seq_one_letter_code
_entity_poly.pdbx_strand_id
1 'polypeptide(L)' 'MFSQLELRLIKSTLKDRVEKETVELKQLDEYMEKANDLMVLDTLISKIEKSQN' A
#
# COMPACT_ATOMS: atom_id res chain seq x y z
N MET A 1 5.11 30.43 -20.54
CA MET A 1 6.33 29.81 -20.00
C MET A 1 6.36 30.13 -18.51
N PHE A 2 6.59 29.16 -17.64
CA PHE A 2 6.62 29.40 -16.19
C PHE A 2 7.88 30.15 -15.78
N SER A 3 7.74 31.07 -14.83
CA SER A 3 8.83 31.73 -14.14
C SER A 3 9.61 30.76 -13.24
N GLN A 4 10.81 31.14 -12.83
CA GLN A 4 11.62 30.34 -11.91
C GLN A 4 10.95 30.10 -10.55
N LEU A 5 10.16 31.07 -10.08
CA LEU A 5 9.41 30.96 -8.83
C LEU A 5 8.30 29.90 -8.96
N GLU A 6 7.54 29.97 -10.06
CA GLU A 6 6.48 28.99 -10.35
C GLU A 6 7.07 27.58 -10.52
N LEU A 7 8.20 27.44 -11.22
CA LEU A 7 8.90 26.15 -11.34
C LEU A 7 9.36 25.60 -9.99
N ARG A 8 9.84 26.45 -9.08
CA ARG A 8 10.23 26.04 -7.72
C ARG A 8 9.03 25.56 -6.92
N LEU A 9 7.91 26.27 -7.02
CA LEU A 9 6.67 25.90 -6.33
C LEU A 9 6.11 24.59 -6.87
N ILE A 10 6.03 24.43 -8.19
CA ILE A 10 5.63 23.19 -8.85
C ILE A 10 6.51 22.03 -8.38
N LYS A 11 7.84 22.20 -8.37
CA LYS A 11 8.77 21.17 -7.92
C LYS A 11 8.52 20.77 -6.46
N SER A 12 8.31 21.74 -5.56
CA SER A 12 8.04 21.46 -4.15
C SER A 12 6.74 20.68 -3.98
N THR A 13 5.65 21.14 -4.60
CA THR A 13 4.35 20.49 -4.52
C THR A 13 4.39 19.07 -5.07
N LEU A 14 5.08 18.84 -6.19
CA LEU A 14 5.23 17.50 -6.75
C LEU A 14 6.03 16.59 -5.81
N LYS A 15 7.10 17.10 -5.20
CA LYS A 15 7.89 16.35 -4.22
C LYS A 15 7.02 15.92 -3.03
N ASP A 16 6.27 16.85 -2.44
CA ASP A 16 5.43 16.57 -1.28
C ASP A 16 4.34 15.54 -1.61
N ARG A 17 3.76 15.61 -2.83
CA ARG A 17 2.79 14.61 -3.30
C ARG A 17 3.41 13.23 -3.47
N VAL A 18 4.57 13.13 -4.09
CA VAL A 18 5.28 11.86 -4.27
C VAL A 18 5.63 11.23 -2.93
N GLU A 19 6.11 12.03 -1.98
CA GLU A 19 6.42 11.55 -0.63
C GLU A 19 5.16 11.00 0.07
N LYS A 20 4.03 11.72 -0.03
CA LYS A 20 2.75 11.27 0.53
C LYS A 20 2.25 9.98 -0.12
N GLU A 21 2.20 9.92 -1.45
CA GLU A 21 1.75 8.75 -2.21
C GLU A 21 2.66 7.54 -1.93
N THR A 22 3.97 7.75 -1.73
CA THR A 22 4.91 6.69 -1.36
C THR A 22 4.61 6.10 0.02
N VAL A 23 4.22 6.94 1.01
CA VAL A 23 3.83 6.47 2.34
C VAL A 23 2.53 5.66 2.27
N GLU A 24 1.54 6.14 1.51
CA GLU A 24 0.27 5.44 1.32
C GLU A 24 0.47 4.08 0.63
N LEU A 25 1.33 4.00 -0.39
CA LEU A 25 1.67 2.73 -1.05
C LEU A 25 2.33 1.74 -0.09
N LYS A 26 3.25 2.17 0.77
CA LYS A 26 3.87 1.29 1.77
C LYS A 26 2.86 0.73 2.77
N GLN A 27 1.88 1.54 3.17
CA GLN A 27 0.80 1.07 4.05
C GLN A 27 -0.10 0.06 3.34
N LEU A 28 -0.39 0.29 2.05
CA LEU A 28 -1.15 -0.65 1.24
C LEU A 28 -0.43 -1.99 1.12
N ASP A 29 0.89 -1.99 0.90
CA ASP A 29 1.69 -3.22 0.84
C ASP A 29 1.59 -4.02 2.15
N GLU A 30 1.67 -3.35 3.31
CA GLU A 30 1.51 -4.00 4.62
C GLU A 30 0.10 -4.60 4.81
N TYR A 31 -0.94 -3.92 4.32
CA TYR A 31 -2.29 -4.46 4.37
C TYR A 31 -2.49 -5.66 3.44
N MET A 32 -1.84 -5.66 2.27
CA MET A 32 -1.87 -6.78 1.34
C MET A 32 -1.18 -8.02 1.92
N GLU A 33 -0.05 -7.84 2.62
CA GLU A 33 0.63 -8.93 3.33
C GLU A 33 -0.28 -9.54 4.40
N LYS A 34 -0.90 -8.71 5.24
CA LYS A 34 -1.87 -9.17 6.25
C LYS A 34 -3.07 -9.90 5.63
N ALA A 35 -3.58 -9.43 4.50
CA ALA A 35 -4.68 -10.08 3.79
C ALA A 35 -4.27 -11.47 3.27
N ASN A 36 -3.03 -11.61 2.77
CA ASN A 36 -2.49 -12.90 2.36
C ASN A 36 -2.37 -13.87 3.54
N ASP A 37 -1.85 -13.41 4.68
CA ASP A 37 -1.76 -14.24 5.90
C ASP A 37 -3.13 -14.75 6.34
N LEU A 38 -4.15 -13.88 6.33
CA LEU A 38 -5.53 -14.25 6.68
C LEU A 38 -6.10 -15.29 5.71
N MET A 39 -5.84 -15.15 4.40
CA MET A 39 -6.29 -16.12 3.39
C MET A 39 -5.62 -17.49 3.58
N VAL A 40 -4.34 -17.50 3.95
CA VAL A 40 -3.63 -18.75 4.29
C VAL A 40 -4.25 -19.40 5.52
N LEU A 41 -4.54 -18.62 6.57
CA LEU A 41 -5.20 -19.13 7.77
C LEU A 41 -6.59 -19.72 7.47
N ASP A 42 -7.41 -19.03 6.69
CA ASP A 42 -8.74 -19.50 6.28
C ASP A 42 -8.65 -20.84 5.52
N THR A 43 -7.66 -20.97 4.64
CA THR A 43 -7.38 -22.21 3.91
C THR A 43 -6.97 -23.36 4.86
N LEU A 44 -6.16 -23.06 5.88
CA LEU A 44 -5.74 -24.07 6.86
C LEU A 44 -6.91 -24.53 7.74
N ILE A 45 -7.75 -23.60 8.21
CA ILE A 45 -8.97 -23.90 8.97
C ILE A 45 -9.88 -24.82 8.13
N SER A 46 -10.13 -24.44 6.87
CA SER A 46 -10.93 -25.23 5.93
C SER A 46 -10.40 -26.66 5.74
N LYS A 47 -9.07 -26.87 5.77
CA LYS A 47 -8.46 -28.20 5.66
C LYS A 47 -8.63 -29.02 6.95
N ILE A 48 -8.52 -28.39 8.12
CA ILE A 48 -8.73 -29.04 9.41
C ILE A 48 -10.18 -29.51 9.53
N GLU A 49 -11.14 -28.67 9.21
CA GLU A 49 -12.58 -29.01 9.23
C GLU A 49 -12.90 -30.19 8.32
N LYS A 50 -12.31 -30.25 7.12
CA LYS A 50 -12.44 -31.39 6.20
C LYS A 50 -11.76 -32.67 6.69
N SER A 51 -10.80 -32.57 7.61
CA SER A 51 -10.07 -33.72 8.14
C SER A 51 -10.71 -34.27 9.43
N GLN A 52 -11.59 -33.51 10.08
CA GLN A 52 -12.33 -33.90 11.29
C GLN A 52 -13.73 -34.47 11.01
N ASN A 53 -14.27 -34.26 9.81
CA ASN A 53 -15.48 -34.90 9.28
C ASN A 53 -15.13 -36.12 8.41
#